data_AF-A0A395J2X3-F1
#
_entry.id   AF-A0A395J2X3-F1
#
_cell.length_a   1.000
_cell.length_b   1.000
_cell.length_c   1.000
_cell.angle_alpha   90.00
_cell.angle_beta   90.00
_cell.angle_gamma   90.00
#
_symmetry.space_group_name_H-M   'P 1'
#
loop_
_entity.id
_entity.type
_entity.pdbx_description
1 polymer ?
#
loop_
_entity_poly.entity_id
_entity_poly.type
_entity_poly.pdbx_seq_one_letter_code
_entity_poly.pdbx_strand_id
1 'polypeptide(L)'
;MFMNLYTLEYDEQLLDFFRFDMDKLHLPKIVRSSDRKSFGTLTTGILKEVPITGVLGDQSAALVGQKGFTPGRAKNTYGTGCFLLYHVGDKPVISTHGLLSTVAYDFDGKPQYALEGSIAVAGSSIKFLQNNLGFIDSSTKVSQLAETVEDNGGVTFVTAFSGLFAPYWYDDARGTLFGITAYTQKGHIARATLEATCFQTKAILEAMEKDSGKKLAELAVDGGMSNSDLCMQTQADLISIPVERPRMLETTALGAAIAAGFAVGVWETFDKLKNINTAGKTEFRPKITKEESKEKFSRWSKAVEMCKGWL
;
A
#
# COMPACT_ATOMS: atom_id res chain seq x y z
N MET A 1 5.64 5.94 -17.62
CA MET A 1 6.55 7.08 -17.39
C MET A 1 6.54 8.05 -18.58
N PHE A 2 5.37 8.36 -19.16
CA PHE A 2 5.29 9.20 -20.36
C PHE A 2 4.52 10.50 -20.14
N MET A 3 3.88 10.64 -18.98
CA MET A 3 3.08 11.80 -18.61
C MET A 3 3.89 12.69 -17.67
N ASN A 4 3.86 14.00 -17.91
CA ASN A 4 4.40 14.99 -16.99
C ASN A 4 3.45 15.15 -15.79
N LEU A 5 3.98 15.01 -14.58
CA LEU A 5 3.16 15.00 -13.36
C LEU A 5 2.55 16.38 -13.04
N TYR A 6 3.12 17.47 -13.57
CA TYR A 6 2.63 18.83 -13.35
C TYR A 6 1.57 19.24 -14.37
N THR A 7 1.73 18.85 -15.64
CA THR A 7 0.78 19.22 -16.70
C THR A 7 -0.34 18.19 -16.89
N LEU A 8 -0.10 16.95 -16.48
CA LEU A 8 -0.99 15.79 -16.73
C LEU A 8 -1.20 15.49 -18.22
N GLU A 9 -0.23 15.88 -19.03
CA GLU A 9 -0.17 15.62 -20.47
C GLU A 9 1.05 14.73 -20.78
N TYR A 10 1.06 14.12 -21.96
CA TYR A 10 2.25 13.42 -22.42
C TYR A 10 3.41 14.40 -22.60
N ASP A 11 4.60 13.99 -22.16
CA ASP A 11 5.79 14.82 -22.18
C ASP A 11 6.70 14.41 -23.34
N GLU A 12 7.00 15.36 -24.23
CA GLU A 12 7.84 15.12 -25.41
C GLU A 12 9.26 14.66 -25.04
N GLN A 13 9.84 15.19 -23.95
CA GLN A 13 11.19 14.81 -23.53
C GLN A 13 11.21 13.39 -22.96
N LEU A 14 10.17 12.99 -22.23
CA LEU A 14 10.05 11.61 -21.74
C LEU A 14 9.86 10.63 -22.90
N LEU A 15 9.04 10.98 -23.90
CA LEU A 15 8.84 10.12 -25.07
C LEU A 15 10.11 9.98 -25.92
N ASP A 16 10.85 11.08 -26.13
CA ASP A 16 12.14 11.09 -26.83
C ASP A 16 13.21 10.25 -26.10
N PHE A 17 13.24 10.30 -24.76
CA PHE A 17 14.16 9.48 -23.95
C PHE A 17 14.04 7.98 -24.26
N PHE A 18 12.81 7.48 -24.42
CA PHE A 18 12.56 6.08 -24.79
C PHE A 18 12.69 5.81 -26.30
N ARG A 19 12.94 6.84 -27.11
CA ARG A 19 13.16 6.80 -28.56
C ARG A 19 12.00 6.15 -29.32
N PHE A 20 10.77 6.52 -28.97
CA PHE A 20 9.60 6.06 -29.70
C PHE A 20 9.53 6.68 -31.11
N ASP A 21 9.07 5.88 -32.06
CA ASP A 21 8.68 6.36 -33.39
C ASP A 21 7.31 7.04 -33.28
N MET A 22 7.31 8.37 -33.19
CA MET A 22 6.12 9.18 -32.95
C MET A 22 5.07 9.06 -34.05
N ASP A 23 5.47 8.72 -35.28
CA ASP A 23 4.54 8.53 -36.41
C ASP A 23 3.71 7.24 -36.29
N LYS A 24 4.20 6.28 -35.48
CA LYS A 24 3.54 4.99 -35.25
C LYS A 24 2.93 4.87 -33.85
N LEU A 25 3.15 5.87 -33.00
CA LEU A 25 2.75 5.81 -31.61
C LEU A 25 1.31 6.33 -31.44
N HIS A 26 0.41 5.43 -31.06
CA HIS A 26 -0.95 5.78 -30.67
C HIS A 26 -1.09 5.73 -29.15
N LEU A 27 -1.13 6.90 -28.52
CA LEU A 27 -1.32 7.02 -27.08
C LEU A 27 -2.80 7.23 -26.75
N PRO A 28 -3.33 6.59 -25.69
CA PRO A 28 -4.69 6.86 -25.24
C PRO A 28 -4.79 8.31 -24.76
N LYS A 29 -5.89 8.99 -25.09
CA LYS A 29 -6.16 10.34 -24.59
C LYS A 29 -6.23 10.29 -23.06
N ILE A 30 -5.39 11.11 -22.41
CA ILE A 30 -5.45 11.29 -20.96
C ILE A 30 -6.70 12.12 -20.64
N VAL A 31 -7.51 11.60 -19.73
CA VAL A 31 -8.74 12.23 -19.24
C VAL A 31 -8.80 12.10 -17.72
N ARG A 32 -9.70 12.88 -17.10
CA ARG A 32 -9.88 12.91 -15.65
C ARG A 32 -10.36 11.57 -15.13
N SER A 33 -10.08 11.27 -13.87
CA SER A 33 -10.49 10.02 -13.24
C SER A 33 -12.01 9.88 -13.06
N SER A 34 -12.71 11.01 -12.97
CA SER A 34 -14.17 11.10 -12.88
C SER A 34 -14.69 12.07 -13.94
N ASP A 35 -15.39 11.55 -14.94
CA ASP A 35 -15.94 12.36 -16.03
C ASP A 35 -17.15 11.67 -16.68
N ARG A 36 -18.19 12.44 -17.00
CA ARG A 36 -19.46 11.90 -17.50
C ARG A 36 -19.43 11.43 -18.95
N LYS A 37 -18.48 11.93 -19.76
CA LYS A 37 -18.52 11.76 -21.24
C LYS A 37 -17.25 11.13 -21.81
N SER A 38 -16.14 11.19 -21.09
CA SER A 38 -14.82 10.86 -21.62
C SER A 38 -14.60 9.38 -21.92
N PHE A 39 -15.37 8.48 -21.31
CA PHE A 39 -15.17 7.03 -21.43
C PHE A 39 -16.22 6.29 -22.29
N GLY A 40 -17.28 6.99 -22.73
CA GLY A 40 -18.35 6.39 -23.51
C GLY A 40 -19.32 5.51 -22.72
N THR A 41 -19.95 4.55 -23.40
CA THR A 41 -20.97 3.64 -22.85
C THR A 41 -20.66 2.19 -23.25
N LEU A 42 -21.12 1.24 -22.45
CA LEU A 42 -21.05 -0.18 -22.80
C LEU A 42 -21.97 -0.49 -24.00
N THR A 43 -21.45 -1.15 -25.03
CA THR A 43 -22.19 -1.37 -26.29
C THR A 43 -22.96 -2.69 -26.32
N THR A 44 -22.59 -3.65 -25.48
CA THR A 44 -23.13 -5.02 -25.45
C THR A 44 -23.28 -5.53 -24.01
N GLY A 45 -23.93 -6.69 -23.85
CA GLY A 45 -24.11 -7.35 -22.56
C GLY A 45 -25.24 -6.77 -21.71
N ILE A 46 -25.34 -7.24 -20.46
CA ILE A 46 -26.43 -6.89 -19.54
C ILE A 46 -26.40 -5.42 -19.06
N LEU A 47 -25.25 -4.74 -19.21
CA LEU A 47 -25.06 -3.33 -18.88
C LEU A 47 -25.00 -2.45 -20.13
N LYS A 48 -25.55 -2.91 -21.26
CA LYS A 48 -25.61 -2.11 -22.49
C LYS A 48 -26.23 -0.73 -22.21
N GLU A 49 -25.67 0.30 -22.83
CA GLU A 49 -26.03 1.72 -22.68
C GLU A 49 -25.71 2.35 -21.32
N VAL A 50 -25.16 1.58 -20.36
CA VAL A 50 -24.66 2.13 -19.10
C VAL A 50 -23.39 2.95 -19.38
N PRO A 51 -23.32 4.22 -18.93
CA PRO A 51 -22.15 5.06 -19.13
C PRO A 51 -21.00 4.64 -18.22
N ILE A 52 -19.79 4.66 -18.77
CA ILE A 52 -18.55 4.55 -18.00
C ILE A 52 -18.19 5.98 -17.56
N THR A 53 -18.03 6.20 -16.26
CA THR A 53 -17.88 7.56 -15.72
C THR A 53 -16.78 7.70 -14.67
N GLY A 54 -16.11 6.60 -14.31
CA GLY A 54 -14.99 6.59 -13.38
C GLY A 54 -13.93 5.58 -13.79
N VAL A 55 -12.68 6.02 -13.85
CA VAL A 55 -11.50 5.18 -14.12
C VAL A 55 -10.36 5.64 -13.22
N LEU A 56 -9.80 4.72 -12.44
CA LEU A 56 -8.68 4.95 -11.54
C LEU A 56 -7.73 3.75 -11.61
N GLY A 57 -6.43 4.01 -11.41
CA GLY A 57 -5.51 2.92 -11.05
C GLY A 57 -5.96 2.26 -9.76
N ASP A 58 -5.74 0.96 -9.60
CA ASP A 58 -6.25 0.16 -8.48
C ASP A 58 -5.81 0.72 -7.11
N GLN A 59 -4.54 1.10 -6.96
CA GLN A 59 -4.02 1.61 -5.69
C GLN A 59 -4.60 3.00 -5.36
N SER A 60 -4.72 3.86 -6.37
CA SER A 60 -5.42 5.14 -6.30
C SER A 60 -6.91 4.98 -5.96
N ALA A 61 -7.56 3.99 -6.56
CA ALA A 61 -8.95 3.64 -6.24
C ALA A 61 -9.09 3.16 -4.79
N ALA A 62 -8.16 2.32 -4.29
CA ALA A 62 -8.16 1.92 -2.89
C ALA A 62 -8.02 3.13 -1.94
N LEU A 63 -7.18 4.12 -2.27
CA LEU A 63 -7.07 5.37 -1.51
C LEU A 63 -8.40 6.16 -1.51
N VAL A 64 -9.06 6.29 -2.66
CA VAL A 64 -10.40 6.91 -2.77
C VAL A 64 -11.43 6.13 -1.96
N GLY A 65 -11.44 4.80 -2.03
CA GLY A 65 -12.35 3.92 -1.28
C GLY A 65 -12.17 3.98 0.24
N GLN A 66 -10.94 4.22 0.69
CA GLN A 66 -10.60 4.50 2.09
C GLN A 66 -10.89 5.96 2.50
N LYS A 67 -11.45 6.76 1.58
CA LYS A 67 -11.80 8.17 1.76
C LYS A 67 -10.57 9.05 2.01
N GLY A 68 -9.44 8.72 1.39
CA GLY A 68 -8.16 9.44 1.50
C GLY A 68 -8.18 10.81 0.82
N PHE A 69 -9.15 11.66 1.16
CA PHE A 69 -9.40 12.96 0.51
C PHE A 69 -8.72 14.14 1.22
N THR A 70 -8.10 13.92 2.37
CA THR A 70 -7.40 14.94 3.15
C THR A 70 -5.90 14.65 3.13
N PRO A 71 -5.02 15.64 2.88
CA PRO A 71 -3.58 15.42 2.94
C PRO A 71 -3.16 14.86 4.30
N GLY A 72 -2.27 13.88 4.30
CA GLY A 72 -1.84 13.18 5.51
C GLY A 72 -2.58 11.88 5.81
N ARG A 73 -3.61 11.52 5.03
CA ARG A 73 -4.22 10.18 5.07
C ARG A 73 -3.42 9.21 4.21
N ALA A 74 -3.13 8.04 4.76
CA ALA A 74 -2.50 6.94 4.05
C ALA A 74 -3.39 5.71 4.03
N LYS A 75 -3.20 4.89 3.01
CA LYS A 75 -3.71 3.52 2.98
C LYS A 75 -2.59 2.54 2.73
N ASN A 76 -2.72 1.31 3.20
CA ASN A 76 -1.87 0.18 2.83
C ASN A 76 -2.72 -1.03 2.41
N THR A 77 -2.54 -1.48 1.17
CA THR A 77 -3.21 -2.66 0.63
C THR A 77 -2.28 -3.86 0.75
N TYR A 78 -2.67 -4.86 1.54
CA TYR A 78 -1.90 -6.07 1.78
C TYR A 78 -2.31 -7.21 0.84
N GLY A 79 -1.57 -7.40 -0.25
CA GLY A 79 -1.72 -8.50 -1.21
C GLY A 79 -0.49 -9.41 -1.23
N THR A 80 -0.10 -9.88 -2.43
CA THR A 80 1.18 -10.59 -2.62
C THR A 80 2.36 -9.74 -2.14
N GLY A 81 2.34 -8.44 -2.48
CA GLY A 81 3.14 -7.39 -1.87
C GLY A 81 2.25 -6.42 -1.07
N CYS A 82 2.81 -5.27 -0.67
CA CYS A 82 2.03 -4.17 -0.12
C CYS A 82 2.20 -2.91 -0.96
N PHE A 83 1.14 -2.11 -1.05
CA PHE A 83 1.14 -0.83 -1.74
C PHE A 83 0.56 0.24 -0.84
N LEU A 84 1.43 1.16 -0.45
CA LEU A 84 1.13 2.28 0.41
C LEU A 84 0.95 3.52 -0.45
N LEU A 85 -0.18 4.19 -0.32
CA LEU A 85 -0.38 5.52 -0.90
C LEU A 85 -0.63 6.52 0.21
N TYR A 86 -0.02 7.69 0.09
CA TYR A 86 -0.12 8.80 1.04
C TYR A 86 -0.54 10.06 0.30
N HIS A 87 -1.73 10.56 0.60
CA HIS A 87 -2.27 11.74 -0.05
C HIS A 87 -1.50 13.01 0.36
N VAL A 88 -0.94 13.74 -0.62
CA VAL A 88 -0.13 14.96 -0.39
C VAL A 88 -0.83 16.25 -0.80
N GLY A 89 -2.03 16.18 -1.39
CA GLY A 89 -2.83 17.34 -1.80
C GLY A 89 -2.72 17.69 -3.28
N ASP A 90 -2.86 18.97 -3.61
CA ASP A 90 -3.00 19.49 -4.97
C ASP A 90 -1.67 19.78 -5.69
N LYS A 91 -0.54 19.49 -5.04
CA LYS A 91 0.81 19.64 -5.60
C LYS A 91 1.58 18.34 -5.47
N PRO A 92 2.27 17.89 -6.52
CA PRO A 92 3.12 16.71 -6.42
C PRO A 92 4.32 16.99 -5.51
N VAL A 93 4.67 16.00 -4.69
CA VAL A 93 5.89 15.98 -3.88
C VAL A 93 6.86 15.02 -4.55
N ILE A 94 8.05 15.49 -4.97
CA ILE A 94 9.10 14.64 -5.52
C ILE A 94 9.89 14.02 -4.37
N SER A 95 9.92 12.68 -4.30
CA SER A 95 10.58 11.98 -3.21
C SER A 95 12.11 12.13 -3.26
N THR A 96 12.72 12.34 -2.09
CA THR A 96 14.18 12.19 -1.90
C THR A 96 14.55 10.90 -1.17
N HIS A 97 13.56 10.05 -0.84
CA HIS A 97 13.71 8.80 -0.09
C HIS A 97 13.31 7.56 -0.92
N GLY A 98 13.30 7.69 -2.25
CA GLY A 98 13.08 6.58 -3.18
C GLY A 98 11.62 6.13 -3.29
N LEU A 99 10.66 6.98 -2.92
CA LEU A 99 9.23 6.78 -3.16
C LEU A 99 8.84 7.25 -4.56
N LEU A 100 7.68 6.79 -5.04
CA LEU A 100 7.10 7.24 -6.29
C LEU A 100 6.17 8.44 -6.03
N SER A 101 6.19 9.42 -6.93
CA SER A 101 5.25 10.53 -6.95
C SER A 101 4.22 10.28 -8.03
N THR A 102 2.93 10.28 -7.68
CA THR A 102 1.85 9.89 -8.59
C THR A 102 0.60 10.74 -8.41
N VAL A 103 -0.32 10.65 -9.36
CA VAL A 103 -1.67 11.21 -9.24
C VAL A 103 -2.51 10.28 -8.37
N ALA A 104 -3.03 10.80 -7.26
CA ALA A 104 -3.98 10.09 -6.41
C ALA A 104 -5.32 9.94 -7.14
N TYR A 105 -5.88 11.04 -7.64
CA TYR A 105 -7.12 11.06 -8.43
C TYR A 105 -7.32 12.45 -9.03
N ASP A 106 -8.06 12.56 -10.13
CA ASP A 106 -8.54 13.83 -10.67
C ASP A 106 -10.06 13.82 -10.79
N PHE A 107 -10.72 14.50 -9.86
CA PHE A 107 -12.16 14.73 -9.86
C PHE A 107 -12.42 16.21 -10.14
N ASP A 108 -13.27 16.50 -11.13
CA ASP A 108 -13.67 17.87 -11.50
C ASP A 108 -12.50 18.82 -11.87
N GLY A 109 -11.39 18.26 -12.40
CA GLY A 109 -10.24 19.05 -12.86
C GLY A 109 -9.38 19.59 -11.71
N LYS A 110 -9.44 18.95 -10.54
CA LYS A 110 -8.67 19.28 -9.35
C LYS A 110 -7.78 18.08 -9.03
N PRO A 111 -6.69 17.86 -9.77
CA PRO A 111 -5.84 16.72 -9.54
C PRO A 111 -5.27 16.76 -8.13
N GLN A 112 -5.32 15.59 -7.49
CA GLN A 112 -4.72 15.33 -6.20
C GLN A 112 -3.58 14.34 -6.40
N TYR A 113 -2.55 14.44 -5.58
CA TYR A 113 -1.31 13.70 -5.71
C TYR A 113 -1.05 12.82 -4.50
N ALA A 114 -0.27 11.76 -4.70
CA ALA A 114 0.17 10.87 -3.65
C ALA A 114 1.66 10.57 -3.76
N LEU A 115 2.26 10.28 -2.61
CA LEU A 115 3.47 9.47 -2.55
C LEU A 115 3.07 8.00 -2.50
N GLU A 116 3.81 7.15 -3.20
CA GLU A 116 3.60 5.72 -3.25
C GLU A 116 4.88 4.97 -2.86
N GLY A 117 4.72 3.95 -2.02
CA GLY A 117 5.78 3.01 -1.68
C GLY A 117 5.26 1.58 -1.76
N SER A 118 6.11 0.69 -2.26
CA SER A 118 5.76 -0.72 -2.49
C SER A 118 6.67 -1.66 -1.71
N ILE A 119 6.09 -2.72 -1.18
CA ILE A 119 6.80 -3.85 -0.59
C ILE A 119 6.59 -5.05 -1.52
N ALA A 120 7.68 -5.60 -2.07
CA ALA A 120 7.59 -6.74 -3.00
C ALA A 120 7.01 -7.99 -2.33
N VAL A 121 7.39 -8.23 -1.07
CA VAL A 121 7.14 -9.50 -0.38
C VAL A 121 6.34 -9.27 0.90
N ALA A 122 5.03 -9.45 0.80
CA ALA A 122 4.09 -9.44 1.93
C ALA A 122 3.33 -10.78 1.99
N GLY A 123 2.16 -10.91 1.36
CA GLY A 123 1.43 -12.19 1.32
C GLY A 123 2.21 -13.33 0.66
N SER A 124 3.19 -13.03 -0.21
CA SER A 124 4.10 -14.04 -0.76
C SER A 124 5.02 -14.67 0.30
N SER A 125 5.37 -13.98 1.40
CA SER A 125 6.13 -14.60 2.50
C SER A 125 5.28 -15.61 3.28
N ILE A 126 3.98 -15.36 3.43
CA ILE A 126 3.04 -16.35 3.99
C ILE A 126 2.96 -17.58 3.08
N LYS A 127 2.84 -17.36 1.75
CA LYS A 127 2.85 -18.46 0.78
C LYS A 127 4.17 -19.24 0.81
N PHE A 128 5.30 -18.58 1.07
CA PHE A 128 6.59 -19.25 1.26
C PHE A 128 6.59 -20.14 2.51
N LEU A 129 6.07 -19.67 3.65
CA LEU A 129 5.93 -20.52 4.84
C LEU A 129 5.04 -21.75 4.58
N GLN A 130 3.97 -21.58 3.80
CA GLN A 130 3.06 -22.65 3.41
C GLN A 130 3.73 -23.65 2.46
N ASN A 131 4.13 -23.18 1.28
CA ASN A 131 4.49 -24.04 0.16
C ASN A 131 5.93 -24.55 0.24
N ASN A 132 6.85 -23.76 0.80
CA ASN A 132 8.28 -24.08 0.80
C ASN A 132 8.75 -24.67 2.12
N LEU A 133 8.24 -24.17 3.25
CA LEU A 133 8.64 -24.67 4.58
C LEU A 133 7.66 -25.67 5.19
N GLY A 134 6.44 -25.79 4.65
CA GLY A 134 5.42 -26.69 5.19
C GLY A 134 5.02 -26.36 6.63
N PHE A 135 5.02 -25.07 7.00
CA PHE A 135 4.68 -24.63 8.36
C PHE A 135 3.17 -24.59 8.59
N ILE A 136 2.40 -24.35 7.54
CA ILE A 136 0.95 -24.21 7.55
C ILE A 136 0.38 -24.83 6.27
N ASP A 137 -0.84 -25.36 6.32
CA ASP A 137 -1.51 -25.92 5.13
C ASP A 137 -2.35 -24.89 4.35
N SER A 138 -2.59 -23.73 4.97
CA SER A 138 -3.36 -22.62 4.40
C SER A 138 -2.82 -21.30 4.95
N SER A 139 -2.72 -20.29 4.10
CA SER A 139 -2.36 -18.91 4.48
C SER A 139 -3.19 -18.34 5.64
N THR A 140 -4.44 -18.77 5.80
CA THR A 140 -5.31 -18.34 6.91
C THR A 140 -4.86 -18.83 8.28
N LYS A 141 -4.03 -19.89 8.35
CA LYS A 141 -3.51 -20.44 9.60
C LYS A 141 -2.24 -19.74 10.11
N VAL A 142 -1.67 -18.80 9.34
CA VAL A 142 -0.39 -18.15 9.74
C VAL A 142 -0.51 -17.39 11.06
N SER A 143 -1.65 -16.71 11.28
CA SER A 143 -1.89 -16.00 12.56
C SER A 143 -1.96 -16.99 13.72
N GLN A 144 -2.71 -18.08 13.56
CA GLN A 144 -2.83 -19.11 14.59
C GLN A 144 -1.47 -19.70 14.97
N LEU A 145 -0.60 -19.94 14.00
CA LEU A 145 0.77 -20.40 14.25
C LEU A 145 1.62 -19.34 14.95
N ALA A 146 1.53 -18.07 14.53
CA ALA A 146 2.25 -16.98 15.17
C ALA A 146 1.76 -16.71 16.61
N GLU A 147 0.49 -17.00 16.90
CA GLU A 147 -0.15 -16.85 18.22
C GLU A 147 0.19 -17.99 19.20
N THR A 148 0.85 -19.07 18.76
CA THR A 148 1.34 -20.11 19.69
C THR A 148 2.54 -19.67 20.52
N VAL A 149 3.08 -18.50 20.24
CA VAL A 149 4.24 -17.89 20.91
C VAL A 149 3.90 -16.44 21.29
N GLU A 150 4.50 -15.95 22.37
CA GLU A 150 4.24 -14.60 22.90
C GLU A 150 4.87 -13.50 22.02
N ASP A 151 6.07 -13.77 21.46
CA ASP A 151 6.82 -12.81 20.64
C ASP A 151 7.58 -13.50 19.48
N ASN A 152 8.54 -12.81 18.88
CA ASN A 152 9.35 -13.35 17.77
C ASN A 152 10.53 -14.22 18.25
N GLY A 153 10.72 -14.44 19.55
CA GLY A 153 11.81 -15.23 20.11
C GLY A 153 13.20 -14.72 19.76
N GLY A 154 13.34 -13.42 19.46
CA GLY A 154 14.58 -12.82 18.95
C GLY A 154 14.79 -12.98 17.44
N VAL A 155 13.92 -13.72 16.75
CA VAL A 155 14.01 -13.96 15.31
C VAL A 155 13.65 -12.69 14.54
N THR A 156 14.39 -12.40 13.48
CA THR A 156 14.06 -11.34 12.52
C THR A 156 14.17 -11.88 11.11
N PHE A 157 13.12 -11.74 10.31
CA PHE A 157 13.10 -12.25 8.95
C PHE A 157 13.08 -11.11 7.94
N VAL A 158 14.23 -10.80 7.33
CA VAL A 158 14.28 -9.88 6.20
C VAL A 158 13.79 -10.60 4.95
N THR A 159 12.56 -10.35 4.53
CA THR A 159 11.89 -11.06 3.42
C THR A 159 12.30 -10.55 2.03
N ALA A 160 13.60 -10.27 1.82
CA ALA A 160 14.17 -9.74 0.59
C ALA A 160 14.30 -10.78 -0.53
N PHE A 161 13.27 -11.59 -0.80
CA PHE A 161 13.36 -12.71 -1.78
C PHE A 161 13.75 -12.27 -3.19
N SER A 162 13.40 -11.04 -3.55
CA SER A 162 13.74 -10.39 -4.82
C SER A 162 14.41 -9.03 -4.56
N GLY A 163 15.20 -8.92 -3.50
CA GLY A 163 15.71 -7.64 -2.99
C GLY A 163 14.69 -6.89 -2.13
N LEU A 164 15.04 -5.65 -1.78
CA LEU A 164 14.17 -4.71 -1.05
C LEU A 164 13.94 -3.46 -1.90
N PHE A 165 12.69 -3.02 -1.97
CA PHE A 165 12.30 -1.77 -2.62
C PHE A 165 12.41 -0.59 -1.65
N ALA A 166 11.67 0.49 -1.90
CA ALA A 166 11.65 1.68 -1.07
C ALA A 166 11.46 1.37 0.43
N PRO A 167 12.15 2.08 1.34
CA PRO A 167 13.15 3.12 1.06
C PRO A 167 14.58 2.57 0.81
N TYR A 168 14.76 1.25 0.80
CA TYR A 168 16.08 0.62 0.82
C TYR A 168 16.75 0.52 -0.56
N TRP A 169 16.03 -0.01 -1.56
CA TRP A 169 16.54 -0.24 -2.92
C TRP A 169 17.80 -1.13 -2.97
N TYR A 170 17.78 -2.26 -2.25
CA TYR A 170 18.86 -3.25 -2.27
C TYR A 170 18.49 -4.40 -3.21
N ASP A 171 19.12 -4.46 -4.38
CA ASP A 171 18.92 -5.50 -5.39
C ASP A 171 19.76 -6.77 -5.14
N ASP A 172 20.84 -6.62 -4.37
CA ASP A 172 21.78 -7.67 -3.96
C ASP A 172 21.37 -8.42 -2.67
N ALA A 173 20.33 -7.97 -1.97
CA ALA A 173 19.84 -8.60 -0.75
C ALA A 173 19.02 -9.86 -1.05
N ARG A 174 19.05 -10.85 -0.14
CA ARG A 174 18.21 -12.05 -0.19
C ARG A 174 17.44 -12.31 1.09
N GLY A 175 16.42 -13.17 1.00
CA GLY A 175 15.62 -13.60 2.14
C GLY A 175 16.51 -14.13 3.26
N THR A 176 16.59 -13.42 4.38
CA THR A 176 17.56 -13.73 5.45
C THR A 176 16.87 -13.82 6.80
N LEU A 177 17.03 -14.94 7.49
CA LEU A 177 16.45 -15.20 8.81
C LEU A 177 17.55 -15.13 9.87
N PHE A 178 17.45 -14.16 10.78
CA PHE A 178 18.41 -13.91 11.85
C PHE A 178 17.86 -14.33 13.22
N GLY A 179 18.74 -14.53 14.20
CA GLY A 179 18.36 -14.70 15.61
C GLY A 179 17.89 -16.10 15.99
N ILE A 180 18.18 -17.12 15.17
CA ILE A 180 17.80 -18.51 15.46
C ILE A 180 18.63 -19.02 16.65
N THR A 181 17.95 -19.63 17.63
CA THR A 181 18.54 -20.34 18.76
C THR A 181 17.94 -21.75 18.87
N ALA A 182 18.45 -22.57 19.80
CA ALA A 182 17.88 -23.89 20.08
C ALA A 182 16.41 -23.83 20.59
N TYR A 183 15.94 -22.67 21.04
CA TYR A 183 14.56 -22.46 21.52
C TYR A 183 13.61 -21.94 20.43
N THR A 184 14.12 -21.64 19.23
CA THR A 184 13.30 -21.12 18.13
C THR A 184 12.30 -22.19 17.67
N GLN A 185 11.05 -21.77 17.43
CA GLN A 185 9.93 -22.63 17.05
C GLN A 185 9.30 -22.08 15.77
N LYS A 186 8.46 -22.88 15.10
CA LYS A 186 7.73 -22.45 13.90
C LYS A 186 6.91 -21.18 14.13
N GLY A 187 6.30 -21.04 15.32
CA GLY A 187 5.55 -19.86 15.73
C GLY A 187 6.39 -18.58 15.73
N HIS A 188 7.63 -18.63 16.24
CA HIS A 188 8.55 -17.49 16.24
C HIS A 188 8.88 -17.01 14.82
N ILE A 189 9.04 -17.93 13.87
CA ILE A 189 9.31 -17.60 12.45
C ILE A 189 8.05 -17.05 11.78
N ALA A 190 6.88 -17.62 12.06
CA ALA A 190 5.60 -17.09 11.57
C ALA A 190 5.37 -15.66 12.09
N ARG A 191 5.67 -15.41 13.37
CA ARG A 191 5.64 -14.08 13.99
C ARG A 191 6.58 -13.11 13.29
N ALA A 192 7.86 -13.46 13.14
CA ALA A 192 8.84 -12.63 12.46
C ALA A 192 8.47 -12.34 10.99
N THR A 193 7.77 -13.26 10.33
CA THR A 193 7.27 -13.09 8.95
C THR A 193 6.17 -12.02 8.86
N LEU A 194 5.23 -12.00 9.82
CA LEU A 194 4.20 -10.96 9.91
C LEU A 194 4.83 -9.61 10.27
N GLU A 195 5.73 -9.60 11.25
CA GLU A 195 6.46 -8.40 11.68
C GLU A 195 7.29 -7.79 10.55
N ALA A 196 7.91 -8.59 9.69
CA ALA A 196 8.69 -8.11 8.54
C ALA A 196 7.88 -7.18 7.61
N THR A 197 6.60 -7.51 7.37
CA THR A 197 5.72 -6.66 6.57
C THR A 197 5.39 -5.36 7.30
N CYS A 198 5.22 -5.43 8.62
CA CYS A 198 4.93 -4.27 9.46
C CYS A 198 6.11 -3.31 9.57
N PHE A 199 7.33 -3.84 9.67
CA PHE A 199 8.57 -3.07 9.69
C PHE A 199 8.84 -2.38 8.34
N GLN A 200 8.67 -3.08 7.22
CA GLN A 200 8.78 -2.47 5.89
C GLN A 200 7.73 -1.38 5.69
N THR A 201 6.50 -1.59 6.17
CA THR A 201 5.43 -0.58 6.15
C THR A 201 5.83 0.66 6.96
N LYS A 202 6.35 0.48 8.18
CA LYS A 202 6.87 1.58 9.01
C LYS A 202 7.96 2.37 8.29
N ALA A 203 8.93 1.70 7.67
CA ALA A 203 10.02 2.34 6.96
C ALA A 203 9.53 3.22 5.79
N ILE A 204 8.54 2.75 5.03
CA ILE A 204 7.92 3.52 3.94
C ILE A 204 7.15 4.72 4.49
N LEU A 205 6.37 4.55 5.57
CA LEU A 205 5.63 5.64 6.17
C LEU A 205 6.55 6.73 6.76
N GLU A 206 7.67 6.35 7.37
CA GLU A 206 8.69 7.30 7.84
C GLU A 206 9.35 8.06 6.67
N ALA A 207 9.53 7.43 5.51
CA ALA A 207 9.97 8.12 4.29
C ALA A 207 8.91 9.09 3.76
N MET A 208 7.64 8.69 3.75
CA MET A 208 6.51 9.53 3.32
C MET A 208 6.34 10.78 4.19
N GLU A 209 6.46 10.64 5.51
CA GLU A 209 6.40 11.77 6.45
C GLU A 209 7.55 12.75 6.22
N LYS A 210 8.77 12.25 5.97
CA LYS A 210 9.94 13.09 5.67
C LYS A 210 9.79 13.85 4.35
N ASP A 211 9.35 13.18 3.28
CA ASP A 211 9.19 13.80 1.95
C ASP A 211 8.04 14.82 1.93
N SER A 212 6.91 14.50 2.57
CA SER A 212 5.72 15.37 2.55
C SER A 212 5.78 16.51 3.57
N GLY A 213 6.59 16.38 4.63
CA GLY A 213 6.59 17.30 5.78
C GLY A 213 5.28 17.27 6.59
N LYS A 214 4.44 16.25 6.38
CA LYS A 214 3.14 16.10 7.04
C LYS A 214 3.17 14.87 7.95
N LYS A 215 2.72 15.04 9.19
CA LYS A 215 2.59 13.92 10.12
C LYS A 215 1.48 12.97 9.68
N LEU A 216 1.75 11.68 9.77
CA LEU A 216 0.75 10.65 9.55
C LEU A 216 -0.24 10.61 10.74
N ALA A 217 -1.54 10.68 10.46
CA ALA A 217 -2.57 10.69 11.50
C ALA A 217 -3.11 9.30 11.82
N GLU A 218 -3.33 8.50 10.79
CA GLU A 218 -3.92 7.16 10.84
C GLU A 218 -3.52 6.38 9.58
N LEU A 219 -3.58 5.05 9.66
CA LEU A 219 -3.35 4.18 8.52
C LEU A 219 -4.61 3.34 8.24
N ALA A 220 -5.23 3.56 7.08
CA ALA A 220 -6.29 2.67 6.61
C ALA A 220 -5.68 1.42 5.96
N VAL A 221 -6.28 0.25 6.18
CA VAL A 221 -5.75 -1.02 5.66
C VAL A 221 -6.82 -1.83 4.96
N ASP A 222 -6.42 -2.59 3.94
CA ASP A 222 -7.27 -3.52 3.21
C ASP A 222 -6.43 -4.68 2.63
N GLY A 223 -7.10 -5.65 2.00
CA GLY A 223 -6.45 -6.82 1.40
C GLY A 223 -6.29 -8.02 2.36
N GLY A 224 -5.74 -9.11 1.83
CA GLY A 224 -5.75 -10.43 2.46
C GLY A 224 -5.09 -10.51 3.84
N MET A 225 -3.87 -9.96 3.98
CA MET A 225 -3.14 -10.01 5.27
C MET A 225 -3.77 -9.12 6.34
N SER A 226 -4.54 -8.10 5.93
CA SER A 226 -5.24 -7.22 6.88
C SER A 226 -6.28 -7.97 7.73
N ASN A 227 -6.72 -9.17 7.31
CA ASN A 227 -7.60 -10.04 8.11
C ASN A 227 -6.93 -10.58 9.39
N SER A 228 -5.61 -10.50 9.51
CA SER A 228 -4.89 -10.90 10.72
C SER A 228 -4.92 -9.78 11.75
N ASP A 229 -5.73 -9.94 12.80
CA ASP A 229 -5.76 -9.00 13.95
C ASP A 229 -4.38 -8.85 14.59
N LEU A 230 -3.62 -9.95 14.65
CA LEU A 230 -2.25 -9.96 15.10
C LEU A 230 -1.34 -9.04 14.27
N CYS A 231 -1.42 -9.15 12.95
CA CYS A 231 -0.66 -8.31 12.02
C CYS A 231 -1.07 -6.83 12.17
N MET A 232 -2.38 -6.54 12.24
CA MET A 232 -2.87 -5.16 12.35
C MET A 232 -2.55 -4.53 13.70
N GLN A 233 -2.61 -5.28 14.80
CA GLN A 233 -2.15 -4.83 16.10
C GLN A 233 -0.64 -4.55 16.08
N THR A 234 0.16 -5.48 15.54
CA THR A 234 1.61 -5.31 15.39
C THR A 234 1.95 -4.09 14.54
N GLN A 235 1.18 -3.86 13.47
CA GLN A 235 1.32 -2.69 12.62
C GLN A 235 1.11 -1.41 13.42
N ALA A 236 -0.01 -1.29 14.15
CA ALA A 236 -0.36 -0.15 14.98
C ALA A 236 0.70 0.11 16.06
N ASP A 237 1.16 -0.94 16.72
CA ASP A 237 2.23 -0.90 17.72
C ASP A 237 3.51 -0.28 17.15
N LEU A 238 3.95 -0.73 15.98
CA LEU A 238 5.19 -0.28 15.34
C LEU A 238 5.08 1.15 14.76
N ILE A 239 3.96 1.51 14.14
CA ILE A 239 3.81 2.87 13.57
C ILE A 239 3.39 3.90 14.63
N SER A 240 2.97 3.43 15.81
CA SER A 240 2.57 4.28 16.94
C SER A 240 1.44 5.27 16.62
N ILE A 241 0.55 4.88 15.69
CA ILE A 241 -0.69 5.57 15.33
C ILE A 241 -1.81 4.53 15.11
N PRO A 242 -3.10 4.94 15.10
CA PRO A 242 -4.20 4.02 14.84
C PRO A 242 -4.14 3.36 13.45
N VAL A 243 -4.50 2.09 13.39
CA VAL A 243 -4.75 1.34 12.15
C VAL A 243 -6.24 1.04 12.04
N GLU A 244 -6.86 1.45 10.93
CA GLU A 244 -8.29 1.24 10.67
C GLU A 244 -8.52 0.18 9.59
N ARG A 245 -9.21 -0.91 9.97
CA ARG A 245 -9.64 -1.95 9.02
C ARG A 245 -11.16 -1.86 8.80
N PRO A 246 -11.64 -1.57 7.58
CA PRO A 246 -13.06 -1.59 7.28
C PRO A 246 -13.60 -3.03 7.27
N ARG A 247 -14.89 -3.20 7.54
CA ARG A 247 -15.54 -4.51 7.43
C ARG A 247 -15.66 -4.98 5.99
N MET A 248 -15.96 -4.07 5.07
CA MET A 248 -15.98 -4.33 3.63
C MET A 248 -14.58 -4.01 3.07
N LEU A 249 -13.90 -5.03 2.59
CA LEU A 249 -12.48 -4.98 2.19
C LEU A 249 -12.26 -4.62 0.71
N GLU A 250 -13.31 -4.60 -0.11
CA GLU A 250 -13.25 -4.25 -1.55
C GLU A 250 -13.19 -2.73 -1.76
N THR A 251 -12.23 -2.08 -1.09
CA THR A 251 -12.04 -0.63 -1.12
C THR A 251 -11.61 -0.13 -2.50
N THR A 252 -10.86 -0.93 -3.26
CA THR A 252 -10.52 -0.67 -4.66
C THR A 252 -11.77 -0.49 -5.52
N ALA A 253 -12.70 -1.45 -5.46
CA ALA A 253 -13.94 -1.39 -6.24
C ALA A 253 -14.84 -0.23 -5.78
N LEU A 254 -14.90 0.01 -4.46
CA LEU A 254 -15.61 1.17 -3.91
C LEU A 254 -15.04 2.49 -4.42
N GLY A 255 -13.72 2.63 -4.54
CA GLY A 255 -13.09 3.84 -5.08
C GLY A 255 -13.49 4.15 -6.52
N ALA A 256 -13.52 3.12 -7.38
CA ALA A 256 -14.01 3.26 -8.75
C ALA A 256 -15.50 3.63 -8.78
N ALA A 257 -16.31 3.03 -7.90
CA ALA A 257 -17.72 3.39 -7.77
C ALA A 257 -17.92 4.84 -7.29
N ILE A 258 -17.10 5.32 -6.35
CA ILE A 258 -17.09 6.72 -5.90
C ILE A 258 -16.75 7.67 -7.06
N ALA A 259 -15.71 7.36 -7.84
CA ALA A 259 -15.33 8.16 -9.00
C ALA A 259 -16.48 8.26 -10.03
N ALA A 260 -17.09 7.13 -10.38
CA ALA A 260 -18.24 7.11 -11.27
C ALA A 260 -19.43 7.88 -10.69
N GLY A 261 -19.73 7.69 -9.40
CA GLY A 261 -20.84 8.34 -8.71
C GLY A 261 -20.70 9.86 -8.63
N PHE A 262 -19.50 10.40 -8.46
CA PHE A 262 -19.27 11.86 -8.54
C PHE A 262 -19.59 12.42 -9.94
N ALA A 263 -19.18 11.73 -11.01
CA ALA A 263 -19.40 12.19 -12.38
C ALA A 263 -20.89 12.25 -12.78
N VAL A 264 -21.73 11.43 -12.15
CA VAL A 264 -23.18 11.39 -12.41
C VAL A 264 -24.04 11.99 -11.30
N GLY A 265 -23.43 12.54 -10.24
CA GLY A 265 -24.15 13.21 -9.14
C GLY A 265 -24.83 12.26 -8.15
N VAL A 266 -24.40 11.01 -8.03
CA VAL A 266 -24.80 10.11 -6.91
C VAL A 266 -24.30 10.69 -5.58
N TRP A 267 -23.11 11.30 -5.60
CA TRP A 267 -22.57 12.09 -4.49
C TRP A 267 -22.18 13.47 -5.00
N GLU A 268 -22.63 14.50 -4.29
CA GLU A 268 -22.33 15.91 -4.62
C GLU A 268 -21.04 16.40 -3.96
N THR A 269 -20.72 15.88 -2.78
CA THR A 269 -19.58 16.34 -1.97
C THR A 269 -18.91 15.18 -1.24
N PHE A 270 -17.62 15.32 -0.93
CA PHE A 270 -16.87 14.36 -0.12
C PHE A 270 -17.49 14.15 1.28
N ASP A 271 -18.20 15.15 1.82
CA ASP A 271 -18.88 15.04 3.11
C ASP A 271 -19.96 13.95 3.12
N LYS A 272 -20.63 13.71 1.98
CA LYS A 272 -21.64 12.64 1.86
C LYS A 272 -21.02 11.25 1.96
N LEU A 273 -19.70 11.11 1.75
CA LEU A 273 -18.98 9.85 1.86
C LEU A 273 -18.55 9.53 3.30
N LYS A 274 -18.65 10.47 4.25
CA LYS A 274 -18.21 10.27 5.66
C LYS A 274 -18.81 9.01 6.28
N ASN A 275 -20.07 8.71 5.99
CA ASN A 275 -20.81 7.57 6.55
C ASN A 275 -20.73 6.31 5.67
N ILE A 276 -20.06 6.36 4.52
CA ILE A 276 -19.90 5.19 3.64
C ILE A 276 -18.77 4.32 4.19
N ASN A 277 -19.01 3.00 4.18
CA ASN A 277 -18.07 1.97 4.63
C ASN A 277 -17.55 2.19 6.07
N THR A 278 -18.40 2.67 6.99
CA THR A 278 -18.04 2.86 8.41
C THR A 278 -18.54 1.74 9.33
N ALA A 279 -19.54 0.98 8.88
CA ALA A 279 -20.17 -0.06 9.70
C ALA A 279 -19.23 -1.23 9.98
N GLY A 280 -19.03 -1.54 11.26
CA GLY A 280 -18.21 -2.69 11.69
C GLY A 280 -16.70 -2.50 11.48
N LYS A 281 -16.22 -1.26 11.32
CA LYS A 281 -14.78 -0.99 11.29
C LYS A 281 -14.11 -1.47 12.58
N THR A 282 -12.93 -2.06 12.46
CA THR A 282 -12.07 -2.39 13.60
C THR A 282 -10.94 -1.38 13.64
N GLU A 283 -10.73 -0.77 14.81
CA GLU A 283 -9.60 0.13 15.05
C GLU A 283 -8.60 -0.56 15.98
N PHE A 284 -7.35 -0.62 15.54
CA PHE A 284 -6.24 -1.13 16.34
C PHE A 284 -5.43 0.07 16.83
N ARG A 285 -5.39 0.24 18.15
CA ARG A 285 -4.60 1.31 18.80
C ARG A 285 -3.27 0.73 19.31
N PRO A 286 -2.18 1.52 19.27
CA PRO A 286 -0.89 1.08 19.80
C PRO A 286 -1.02 0.66 21.28
N LYS A 287 -0.49 -0.51 21.61
CA LYS A 287 -0.45 -1.09 22.96
C LYS A 287 0.95 -1.07 23.58
N ILE A 288 1.97 -0.72 22.80
CA ILE A 288 3.36 -0.56 23.25
C ILE A 288 3.76 0.92 23.23
N THR A 289 4.82 1.25 23.96
CA THR A 289 5.43 2.58 23.97
C THR A 289 6.17 2.88 22.67
N LYS A 290 6.42 4.18 22.41
CA LYS A 290 7.21 4.60 21.25
C LYS A 290 8.66 4.12 21.34
N GLU A 291 9.17 4.01 22.57
CA GLU A 291 10.50 3.52 22.89
C GLU A 291 10.63 2.03 22.53
N GLU A 292 9.67 1.19 22.92
CA GLU A 292 9.63 -0.23 22.54
C GLU A 292 9.52 -0.42 21.02
N SER A 293 8.65 0.38 20.37
CA SER A 293 8.54 0.39 18.90
C SER A 293 9.88 0.73 18.23
N LYS A 294 10.58 1.76 18.73
CA LYS A 294 11.90 2.18 18.24
C LYS A 294 12.95 1.08 18.44
N GLU A 295 12.96 0.40 19.57
CA GLU A 295 13.89 -0.72 19.82
C GLU A 295 13.66 -1.87 18.84
N LYS A 296 12.41 -2.30 18.67
CA LYS A 296 12.04 -3.34 17.69
C LYS A 296 12.45 -2.95 16.28
N PHE A 297 12.19 -1.70 15.87
CA PHE A 297 12.57 -1.21 14.55
C PHE A 297 14.09 -1.06 14.37
N SER A 298 14.83 -0.75 15.44
CA SER A 298 16.30 -0.72 15.41
C SER A 298 16.88 -2.11 15.15
N ARG A 299 16.28 -3.16 15.73
CA ARG A 299 16.69 -4.56 15.47
C ARG A 299 16.43 -4.96 14.03
N TRP A 300 15.24 -4.63 13.52
CA TRP A 300 14.90 -4.80 12.09
C TRP A 300 15.91 -4.09 11.18
N SER A 301 16.19 -2.82 11.46
CA SER A 301 17.11 -2.01 10.65
C SER A 301 18.52 -2.61 10.63
N LYS A 302 19.00 -3.12 11.77
CA LYS A 302 20.26 -3.86 11.83
C LYS A 302 20.24 -5.11 10.95
N ALA A 303 19.17 -5.89 10.97
CA ALA A 303 19.05 -7.09 10.15
C ALA A 303 19.03 -6.76 8.64
N VAL A 304 18.35 -5.68 8.25
CA VAL A 304 18.33 -5.19 6.86
C VAL A 304 19.72 -4.77 6.38
N GLU A 305 20.49 -4.06 7.21
CA GLU A 305 21.86 -3.70 6.84
C GLU A 305 22.78 -4.91 6.73
N MET A 306 22.57 -5.94 7.56
CA MET A 306 23.35 -7.17 7.54
C MET A 306 23.05 -8.10 6.34
N CYS A 307 21.93 -7.91 5.63
CA CYS A 307 21.57 -8.76 4.49
C CYS A 307 22.01 -8.20 3.12
N LYS A 308 22.67 -7.04 3.09
CA LYS A 308 23.23 -6.41 1.88
C LYS A 308 24.43 -7.17 1.34
N GLY A 309 24.72 -7.02 0.05
CA GLY A 309 25.92 -7.56 -0.58
C GLY A 309 25.99 -9.08 -0.56
N TRP A 310 24.84 -9.75 -0.52
CA TRP A 310 24.78 -11.21 -0.46
C TRP A 310 25.05 -11.86 -1.82
N LEU A 311 24.61 -11.22 -2.92
CA LEU A 311 24.90 -11.67 -4.28
C LEU A 311 26.28 -11.29 -4.77
#